data_AF-X1EV99-F1
#
_entry.id   AF-X1EV99-F1
#
_cell.length_a   1.000
_cell.length_b   1.000
_cell.length_c   1.000
_cell.angle_alpha   90.00
_cell.angle_beta   90.00
_cell.angle_gamma   90.00
#
_symmetry.space_group_name_H-M   'P 1'
#
loop_
_entity.id
_entity.type
_entity.pdbx_description
1 polymer ?
#
loop_
_entity_poly.entity_id
_entity_poly.type
_entity_poly.pdbx_seq_one_letter_code
_entity_poly.pdbx_strand_id
1 'polypeptide(L)'
;IHYKKWTREQAYQYMLDNVGWAGYGEIDRYIVWPGQACAYKIGELKILELRNRAKKELGERFDIKDFHSVVLKQGSVPLEILEHLVDEYIKAKKE
;
A
#
# COMPACT_ATOMS: atom_id res chain seq x y z
N ILE A 1 18.18 5.11 -1.87
CA ILE A 1 18.48 6.42 -2.49
C ILE A 1 18.35 7.53 -1.45
N HIS A 2 17.16 8.09 -1.21
CA HIS A 2 16.99 9.35 -0.45
C HIS A 2 17.43 9.29 1.01
N TYR A 3 16.93 8.33 1.80
CA TYR A 3 17.30 8.21 3.22
C TYR A 3 18.73 7.67 3.40
N LYS A 4 19.05 6.57 2.70
CA LYS A 4 20.36 5.89 2.80
C LYS A 4 21.50 6.59 2.04
N LYS A 5 21.22 7.72 1.38
CA LYS A 5 22.16 8.45 0.50
C LYS A 5 22.87 7.56 -0.53
N TRP A 6 22.14 6.60 -1.11
CA TRP A 6 22.72 5.70 -2.11
C TRP A 6 23.03 6.43 -3.41
N THR A 7 24.15 6.08 -4.03
CA THR A 7 24.45 6.50 -5.39
C THR A 7 23.49 5.84 -6.39
N ARG A 8 23.48 6.36 -7.62
CA ARG A 8 22.69 5.81 -8.72
C ARG A 8 23.08 4.35 -9.02
N GLU A 9 24.39 4.06 -8.97
CA GLU A 9 24.97 2.74 -9.23
C GLU A 9 24.61 1.75 -8.12
N GLN A 10 24.65 2.17 -6.85
CA GLN A 10 24.21 1.34 -5.73
C GLN A 10 22.73 0.96 -5.85
N ALA A 11 21.88 1.91 -6.27
CA ALA A 11 20.46 1.64 -6.49
C ALA A 11 20.22 0.72 -7.68
N TYR A 12 20.98 0.88 -8.77
CA TYR A 12 20.94 -0.01 -9.93
C TYR A 12 21.32 -1.44 -9.56
N GLN A 13 22.47 -1.63 -8.88
CA GLN A 13 22.94 -2.95 -8.49
C GLN A 13 21.94 -3.62 -7.54
N TYR A 14 21.42 -2.88 -6.57
CA TYR A 14 20.40 -3.41 -5.67
C TYR A 14 19.14 -3.89 -6.42
N MET A 15 18.67 -3.13 -7.42
CA MET A 15 17.53 -3.56 -8.23
C MET A 15 17.84 -4.86 -8.98
N LEU A 16 19.02 -4.96 -9.60
CA LEU A 16 19.44 -6.14 -10.35
C LEU A 16 19.46 -7.39 -9.47
N ASP A 17 20.06 -7.28 -8.29
CA ASP A 17 20.24 -8.39 -7.35
C ASP A 17 18.91 -8.91 -6.77
N ASN A 18 17.90 -8.04 -6.64
CA ASN A 18 16.64 -8.37 -5.96
C ASN A 18 15.46 -8.64 -6.92
N VAL A 19 15.48 -8.05 -8.11
CA VAL A 19 14.35 -8.11 -9.06
C VAL A 19 14.72 -8.94 -10.31
N GLY A 20 16.01 -9.19 -10.56
CA GLY A 20 16.48 -9.90 -11.75
C GLY A 20 16.53 -9.03 -13.01
N TRP A 21 16.23 -7.73 -12.88
CA TRP A 21 16.48 -6.71 -13.91
C TRP A 21 16.98 -5.44 -13.25
N ALA A 22 17.58 -4.54 -14.02
CA ALA A 22 17.76 -3.14 -13.62
C ALA A 22 17.72 -2.21 -14.83
N GLY A 23 17.19 -1.00 -14.62
CA GLY A 23 17.12 0.02 -15.66
C GLY A 23 17.42 1.40 -15.09
N TYR A 24 18.40 2.09 -15.67
CA TYR A 24 18.77 3.45 -15.22
C TYR A 24 17.59 4.43 -15.29
N GLY A 25 16.68 4.28 -16.27
CA GLY A 25 15.48 5.11 -16.36
C GLY A 25 14.56 5.00 -15.13
N GLU A 26 14.38 3.82 -14.55
CA GLU A 26 13.61 3.67 -13.31
C GLU A 26 14.35 4.27 -12.11
N ILE A 27 15.67 4.06 -12.02
CA ILE A 27 16.47 4.66 -10.94
C ILE A 27 16.41 6.19 -11.00
N ASP A 28 16.52 6.77 -12.21
CA ASP A 28 16.41 8.22 -12.42
C ASP A 28 15.04 8.73 -12.02
N ARG A 29 13.97 8.02 -12.40
CA ARG A 29 12.59 8.32 -11.98
C ARG A 29 12.48 8.39 -10.45
N TYR A 30 13.11 7.45 -9.74
CA TYR A 30 13.09 7.44 -8.28
C TYR A 30 13.88 8.61 -7.68
N ILE A 31 14.92 9.09 -8.36
CA ILE A 31 15.71 10.24 -7.95
C ILE A 31 14.91 11.54 -8.12
N VAL A 32 14.29 11.77 -9.27
CA VAL A 32 13.56 13.01 -9.57
C VAL A 32 12.17 13.07 -8.93
N TRP A 33 11.59 11.92 -8.54
CA TRP A 33 10.30 11.85 -7.87
C TRP A 33 10.38 11.09 -6.53
N PRO A 34 10.92 11.73 -5.48
CA PRO A 34 11.10 11.09 -4.19
C PRO A 34 9.79 10.57 -3.60
N GLY A 35 9.81 9.32 -3.12
CA GLY A 35 8.68 8.70 -2.42
C GLY A 35 7.61 8.05 -3.31
N GLN A 36 7.49 8.42 -4.59
CA GLN A 36 6.45 7.86 -5.46
C GLN A 36 6.54 6.34 -5.59
N ALA A 37 7.75 5.79 -5.74
CA ALA A 37 7.95 4.35 -5.84
C ALA A 37 7.53 3.58 -4.56
N CYS A 38 7.49 4.25 -3.40
CA CYS A 38 7.03 3.64 -2.15
C CYS A 38 5.50 3.48 -2.11
N ALA A 39 4.75 4.31 -2.85
CA ALA A 39 3.30 4.35 -2.79
C ALA A 39 2.65 2.99 -3.15
N TYR A 40 3.22 2.26 -4.11
CA TYR A 40 2.72 0.95 -4.53
C TYR A 40 2.63 -0.04 -3.37
N LYS A 41 3.75 -0.24 -2.65
CA LYS A 41 3.81 -1.25 -1.59
C LYS A 41 3.21 -0.74 -0.28
N ILE A 42 3.35 0.55 0.04
CA ILE A 42 2.71 1.13 1.23
C ILE A 42 1.18 1.03 1.12
N GLY A 43 0.60 1.37 -0.03
CA GLY A 43 -0.83 1.26 -0.26
C GLY A 43 -1.33 -0.18 -0.16
N GLU A 44 -0.65 -1.12 -0.83
CA GLU A 44 -0.97 -2.55 -0.75
C GLU A 44 -0.93 -3.06 0.69
N LEU A 45 0.15 -2.77 1.43
CA LEU A 45 0.31 -3.22 2.81
C LEU A 45 -0.79 -2.69 3.72
N LYS A 46 -1.17 -1.41 3.59
CA LYS A 46 -2.26 -0.82 4.38
C LYS A 46 -3.61 -1.48 4.04
N ILE A 47 -3.93 -1.71 2.76
CA ILE A 47 -5.18 -2.39 2.38
C ILE A 47 -5.21 -3.82 2.95
N LEU A 48 -4.10 -4.55 2.90
CA LEU A 48 -3.98 -5.89 3.46
C LEU A 48 -4.13 -5.89 4.99
N GLU A 49 -3.50 -4.93 5.67
CA GLU A 49 -3.63 -4.71 7.12
C GLU A 49 -5.10 -4.50 7.50
N LEU A 50 -5.78 -3.56 6.85
CA LEU A 50 -7.19 -3.23 7.10
C LEU A 50 -8.11 -4.43 6.83
N ARG A 51 -7.86 -5.19 5.76
CA ARG A 51 -8.60 -6.42 5.46
C ARG A 51 -8.41 -7.47 6.56
N ASN A 52 -7.18 -7.66 7.03
CA ASN A 52 -6.88 -8.62 8.09
C ASN A 52 -7.51 -8.19 9.42
N ARG A 53 -7.52 -6.88 9.72
CA ARG A 53 -8.23 -6.32 10.87
C ARG A 53 -9.73 -6.58 10.77
N ALA A 54 -10.36 -6.27 9.65
CA ALA A 54 -11.78 -6.53 9.44
C ALA A 54 -12.14 -8.03 9.57
N LYS A 55 -11.33 -8.92 9.00
CA LYS A 55 -11.50 -10.37 9.16
C LYS A 55 -11.44 -10.81 10.62
N LYS A 56 -10.44 -10.31 11.37
CA LYS A 56 -10.27 -10.64 12.79
C LYS A 56 -11.43 -10.13 13.64
N GLU A 57 -11.87 -8.90 13.40
CA GLU A 57 -12.90 -8.25 14.22
C GLU A 57 -14.32 -8.73 13.93
N LEU A 58 -14.61 -9.18 12.70
CA LEU A 58 -15.95 -9.60 12.27
C LEU A 58 -16.15 -11.12 12.27
N GLY A 59 -15.07 -11.93 12.22
CA GLY A 59 -15.17 -13.38 12.19
C GLY A 59 -16.07 -13.88 11.04
N GLU A 60 -17.07 -14.69 11.37
CA GLU A 60 -18.04 -15.22 10.39
C GLU A 60 -18.91 -14.14 9.73
N ARG A 61 -19.01 -12.94 10.32
CA ARG A 61 -19.75 -11.81 9.73
C ARG A 61 -18.95 -11.07 8.65
N PHE A 62 -17.67 -11.41 8.45
CA PHE A 62 -16.84 -10.81 7.41
C PHE A 62 -17.27 -11.28 6.01
N ASP A 63 -17.58 -10.33 5.13
CA ASP A 63 -17.74 -10.58 3.70
C ASP A 63 -16.70 -9.75 2.92
N ILE A 64 -15.95 -10.44 2.04
CA ILE A 64 -14.95 -9.81 1.18
C ILE A 64 -15.58 -8.82 0.18
N LYS A 65 -16.82 -9.06 -0.26
CA LYS A 65 -17.55 -8.17 -1.17
C LYS A 65 -17.91 -6.85 -0.49
N ASP A 66 -18.34 -6.90 0.76
CA ASP A 66 -18.62 -5.72 1.56
C ASP A 66 -17.34 -4.92 1.80
N PHE A 67 -16.25 -5.60 2.19
CA PHE A 67 -14.94 -4.96 2.35
C PHE A 67 -14.48 -4.26 1.07
N HIS A 68 -14.53 -4.93 -0.09
CA HIS A 68 -14.18 -4.30 -1.36
C HIS A 68 -15.09 -3.11 -1.70
N SER A 69 -16.38 -3.19 -1.35
CA SER A 69 -17.31 -2.07 -1.55
C SER A 69 -16.88 -0.85 -0.72
N VAL A 70 -16.48 -1.04 0.54
CA VAL A 70 -15.96 0.04 1.39
C VAL A 70 -14.71 0.68 0.79
N VAL A 71 -13.76 -0.15 0.32
CA VAL A 71 -12.49 0.32 -0.26
C VAL A 71 -12.68 1.09 -1.57
N LEU A 72 -13.65 0.70 -2.41
CA LEU A 72 -13.80 1.23 -3.77
C LEU A 72 -14.86 2.34 -3.91
N LYS A 73 -15.89 2.36 -3.06
CA LYS A 73 -17.08 3.21 -3.26
C LYS A 73 -16.81 4.72 -3.17
N GLN A 74 -15.81 5.13 -2.38
CA GLN A 74 -15.46 6.55 -2.19
C GLN A 74 -14.40 7.05 -3.18
N GLY A 75 -13.95 6.19 -4.12
CA GLY A 75 -12.86 6.53 -5.03
C GLY A 75 -11.50 6.61 -4.33
N SER A 76 -10.56 7.33 -4.94
CA SER A 76 -9.21 7.50 -4.39
C SER A 76 -9.21 8.45 -3.20
N VAL A 77 -8.93 7.92 -2.02
CA VAL A 77 -8.84 8.68 -0.76
C VAL A 77 -7.46 8.49 -0.11
N PRO A 78 -7.02 9.41 0.78
CA PRO A 78 -5.85 9.19 1.62
C PRO A 78 -5.98 7.92 2.47
N LEU A 79 -4.86 7.29 2.83
CA LEU A 79 -4.86 6.03 3.58
C LEU A 79 -5.51 6.16 4.96
N GLU A 80 -5.40 7.34 5.59
CA GLU A 80 -6.04 7.65 6.87
C GLU A 80 -7.56 7.68 6.75
N ILE A 81 -8.08 8.19 5.63
CA ILE A 81 -9.51 8.21 5.36
C ILE A 81 -10.01 6.80 5.04
N LEU A 82 -9.24 6.03 4.26
CA LEU A 82 -9.55 4.63 4.01
C LEU A 82 -9.64 3.81 5.31
N GLU A 83 -8.70 4.05 6.22
CA GLU A 83 -8.68 3.42 7.53
C GLU A 83 -9.94 3.75 8.34
N HIS A 84 -10.34 5.02 8.38
CA HIS A 84 -11.58 5.45 9.04
C HIS A 84 -12.82 4.78 8.46
N LEU A 85 -12.95 4.70 7.13
CA LEU A 85 -14.08 4.06 6.46
C LEU A 85 -14.19 2.56 6.80
N VAL A 86 -13.04 1.87 6.92
CA VAL A 86 -13.02 0.46 7.33
C VAL A 86 -13.43 0.31 8.80
N ASP A 87 -13.04 1.23 9.68
CA ASP A 87 -13.45 1.20 11.09
C ASP A 87 -14.96 1.43 11.26
N GLU A 88 -15.54 2.36 10.51
CA GLU A 88 -16.99 2.57 10.48
C GLU A 88 -17.73 1.31 9.99
N TYR A 89 -17.21 0.67 8.94
CA TYR A 89 -17.74 -0.60 8.44
C TYR A 89 -17.71 -1.71 9.50
N ILE A 90 -16.57 -1.89 10.19
CA ILE A 90 -16.42 -2.90 11.25
C ILE A 90 -17.41 -2.62 12.38
N LYS A 91 -17.53 -1.36 12.82
CA LYS A 91 -18.45 -0.96 13.87
C LYS A 91 -19.90 -1.28 13.48
N ALA A 92 -20.32 -0.86 12.29
CA ALA A 92 -21.69 -1.06 11.80
C ALA A 92 -22.08 -2.54 11.62
N LYS A 93 -21.12 -3.44 11.39
CA LYS A 93 -21.37 -4.89 11.25
C LYS A 93 -21.36 -5.66 12.58
N LYS A 94 -20.85 -5.05 13.65
CA LYS A 94 -20.82 -5.64 15.00
C LYS A 94 -22.12 -5.40 15.76
N GLU A 95 -22.70 -4.23 15.59
CA GLU A 95 -24.07 -3.90 16.02
C GLU A 95 -25.08 -4.89 15.39
#